data_AF-A0A967WPJ6-F1
#
_entry.id   AF-A0A967WPJ6-F1
#
_cell.length_a   1.000
_cell.length_b   1.000
_cell.length_c   1.000
_cell.angle_alpha   90.00
_cell.angle_beta   90.00
_cell.angle_gamma   90.00
#
_symmetry.space_group_name_H-M   'P 1'
#
loop_
_entity.id
_entity.type
_entity.pdbx_description
1 polymer ?
#
loop_
_entity_poly.entity_id
_entity_poly.type
_entity_poly.pdbx_seq_one_letter_code
_entity_poly.pdbx_strand_id
1 'polypeptide(L)'
;KGFIPFDELPSVLNPDTHYVATANNKIVDDDYPYFLGAEYMEGYRAQRIIELLEARDKHSLEDFRLIQGDIYSIPGRELARH
;
A
#
# COMPACT_ATOMS: atom_id res chain seq x y z
N LYS A 1 18.28 -15.94 -20.33
CA LYS A 1 17.30 -15.38 -19.36
C LYS A 1 16.15 -14.77 -20.15
N GLY A 2 14.91 -15.10 -19.81
CA GLY A 2 13.70 -14.60 -20.45
C GLY A 2 12.88 -13.72 -19.50
N PHE A 3 11.65 -13.39 -19.89
CA PHE A 3 10.70 -12.66 -19.04
C PHE A 3 10.08 -13.61 -17.99
N ILE A 4 9.61 -13.02 -16.88
CA ILE A 4 8.74 -13.73 -15.93
C ILE A 4 7.44 -14.08 -16.67
N PRO A 5 6.94 -15.32 -16.59
CA PRO A 5 5.61 -15.68 -17.08
C PRO A 5 4.53 -14.77 -16.51
N PHE A 6 3.54 -14.41 -17.33
CA PHE A 6 2.52 -13.44 -16.95
C PHE A 6 1.68 -13.90 -15.76
N ASP A 7 1.36 -15.19 -15.72
CA ASP A 7 0.62 -15.88 -14.67
C ASP A 7 1.39 -15.99 -13.35
N GLU A 8 2.70 -15.77 -13.38
CA GLU A 8 3.53 -15.77 -12.19
C GLU A 8 3.75 -14.36 -11.62
N LEU A 9 3.32 -13.30 -12.31
CA LEU A 9 3.37 -11.93 -11.78
C LEU A 9 2.42 -11.75 -10.58
N PRO A 10 2.78 -10.92 -9.58
CA PRO A 10 1.92 -10.71 -8.42
C PRO A 10 0.61 -10.07 -8.85
N SER A 11 -0.50 -10.68 -8.47
CA SER A 11 -1.84 -10.17 -8.78
C SER A 11 -2.81 -10.58 -7.68
N VAL A 12 -3.88 -9.79 -7.55
CA VAL A 12 -4.97 -10.06 -6.61
C VAL A 12 -6.28 -9.60 -7.24
N LEU A 13 -7.35 -10.35 -7.01
CA LEU A 13 -8.69 -10.04 -7.48
C LEU A 13 -9.67 -10.25 -6.33
N ASN A 14 -10.45 -9.23 -6.01
CA ASN A 14 -11.43 -9.24 -4.90
C ASN A 14 -10.85 -9.80 -3.59
N PRO A 15 -9.76 -9.21 -3.05
CA PRO A 15 -9.20 -9.66 -1.78
C PRO A 15 -10.23 -9.54 -0.65
N ASP A 16 -10.07 -10.36 0.40
CA ASP A 16 -10.93 -10.32 1.59
C ASP A 16 -10.88 -8.98 2.35
N THR A 17 -9.82 -8.19 2.13
CA THR A 17 -9.72 -6.80 2.61
C THR A 17 -10.72 -5.85 1.94
N HIS A 18 -11.29 -6.25 0.80
CA HIS A 18 -12.19 -5.45 -0.04
C HIS A 18 -11.58 -4.15 -0.61
N TYR A 19 -10.26 -3.98 -0.53
CA TYR A 19 -9.53 -2.89 -1.17
C TYR A 19 -8.15 -3.34 -1.67
N VAL A 20 -7.58 -2.57 -2.58
CA VAL A 20 -6.17 -2.66 -3.00
C VAL A 20 -5.54 -1.29 -2.78
N ALA A 21 -4.42 -1.24 -2.05
CA ALA A 21 -3.68 -0.02 -1.78
C ALA A 21 -2.21 -0.19 -2.21
N THR A 22 -1.78 0.59 -3.20
CA THR A 22 -0.38 0.66 -3.62
C THR A 22 0.11 2.10 -3.63
N ALA A 23 1.30 2.32 -3.10
CA ALA A 23 1.90 3.64 -2.96
C ALA A 23 3.43 3.55 -3.10
N ASN A 24 3.91 2.81 -4.10
CA ASN A 24 5.33 2.52 -4.36
C ASN A 24 6.04 1.76 -3.23
N ASN A 25 5.28 1.23 -2.27
CA ASN A 25 5.74 0.26 -1.28
C ASN A 25 6.04 -1.08 -1.94
N LYS A 26 6.78 -1.94 -1.23
CA LYS A 26 7.00 -3.33 -1.63
C LYS A 26 5.65 -4.06 -1.72
N ILE A 27 5.46 -4.85 -2.78
CA ILE A 27 4.18 -5.52 -3.14
C ILE A 27 4.21 -7.04 -2.98
N VAL A 28 5.36 -7.60 -2.62
CA VAL A 28 5.59 -9.03 -2.41
C VAL A 28 6.46 -9.21 -1.18
N ASP A 29 6.35 -10.37 -0.56
CA ASP A 29 7.17 -10.74 0.59
C ASP A 29 8.59 -11.15 0.14
N ASP A 30 9.50 -11.34 1.09
CA ASP A 30 10.91 -11.67 0.82
C ASP A 30 11.10 -13.06 0.20
N ASP A 31 10.08 -13.91 0.22
CA ASP A 31 10.08 -15.28 -0.30
C ASP A 31 9.59 -15.40 -1.76
N TYR A 32 9.13 -14.30 -2.36
CA TYR A 32 8.67 -14.30 -3.75
C TYR A 32 9.82 -14.65 -4.72
N PRO A 33 9.65 -15.63 -5.62
CA PRO A 33 10.77 -16.29 -6.31
C PRO A 33 11.47 -15.41 -7.37
N TYR A 34 10.87 -14.30 -7.77
CA TYR A 34 11.40 -13.42 -8.80
C TYR A 34 11.84 -12.07 -8.25
N PHE A 35 13.01 -11.62 -8.69
CA PHE A 35 13.45 -10.26 -8.44
C PHE A 35 12.60 -9.26 -9.24
N LEU A 36 11.86 -8.41 -8.53
CA LEU A 36 11.04 -7.34 -9.12
C LEU A 36 11.66 -5.95 -9.00
N GLY A 37 12.50 -5.75 -7.98
CA GLY A 37 13.13 -4.47 -7.69
C GLY A 37 13.83 -4.50 -6.33
N ALA A 38 14.72 -3.55 -6.11
CA ALA A 38 15.43 -3.38 -4.84
C ALA A 38 15.12 -2.03 -4.16
N GLU A 39 14.50 -1.11 -4.90
CA GLU A 39 14.19 0.24 -4.42
C GLU A 39 12.68 0.41 -4.33
N TYR A 40 12.20 0.66 -3.12
CA TYR A 40 10.81 0.91 -2.78
C TYR A 40 10.74 2.14 -1.87
N MET A 41 9.59 2.80 -1.86
CA MET A 41 9.31 3.78 -0.81
C MET A 41 9.08 3.04 0.52
N GLU A 42 9.36 3.72 1.63
CA GLU A 42 9.37 3.18 3.00
C GLU A 42 8.00 2.66 3.48
N GLY A 43 6.94 2.89 2.70
CA GLY A 43 5.61 2.35 2.97
C GLY A 43 4.69 3.27 3.78
N TYR A 44 5.18 4.40 4.30
CA TYR A 44 4.35 5.31 5.12
C TYR A 44 3.06 5.77 4.42
N ARG A 45 3.09 6.06 3.11
CA ARG A 45 1.88 6.41 2.37
C ARG A 45 0.90 5.24 2.25
N ALA A 46 1.40 4.04 1.98
CA ALA A 46 0.56 2.84 1.91
C ALA A 46 -0.08 2.55 3.28
N GLN A 47 0.73 2.60 4.34
CA GLN A 47 0.25 2.47 5.72
C GLN A 47 -0.83 3.49 6.03
N ARG A 48 -0.60 4.78 5.71
CA ARG A 48 -1.58 5.84 5.97
C ARG A 48 -2.89 5.65 5.20
N ILE A 49 -2.81 5.23 3.94
CA ILE A 49 -4.00 4.92 3.12
C ILE A 49 -4.77 3.75 3.73
N ILE A 50 -4.09 2.69 4.15
CA ILE A 50 -4.70 1.52 4.80
C ILE A 50 -5.38 1.93 6.12
N GLU A 51 -4.68 2.66 6.99
CA GLU A 51 -5.24 3.18 8.26
C GLU A 51 -6.54 3.97 8.02
N LEU A 52 -6.61 4.77 6.95
CA LEU A 52 -7.79 5.57 6.61
C LEU A 52 -8.91 4.74 5.98
N LEU A 53 -8.58 3.77 5.12
CA LEU A 53 -9.55 2.85 4.52
C LEU A 53 -10.20 1.95 5.58
N GLU A 54 -9.41 1.45 6.54
CA GLU A 54 -9.86 0.59 7.63
C GLU A 54 -10.55 1.35 8.77
N ALA A 55 -10.46 2.68 8.81
CA ALA A 55 -11.09 3.49 9.85
C ALA A 55 -12.63 3.45 9.85
N ARG A 56 -13.26 2.88 8.80
CA ARG A 56 -14.72 2.73 8.68
C ARG A 56 -15.10 1.66 7.66
N ASP A 57 -16.26 1.03 7.87
CA ASP A 57 -16.79 -0.01 6.98
C ASP A 57 -17.31 0.53 5.64
N LYS A 58 -17.75 1.79 5.60
CA LYS A 58 -18.33 2.42 4.41
C LYS A 58 -17.78 3.82 4.20
N HIS A 59 -17.29 4.07 3.00
CA HIS A 59 -16.78 5.37 2.58
C HIS A 59 -17.76 6.08 1.67
N SER A 60 -17.91 7.38 1.87
CA SER A 60 -18.56 8.31 0.95
C SER A 60 -17.56 8.88 -0.05
N LEU A 61 -18.05 9.57 -1.09
CA LEU A 61 -17.17 10.31 -2.01
C LEU A 61 -16.34 11.38 -1.30
N GLU A 62 -16.90 12.02 -0.27
CA GLU A 62 -16.19 13.03 0.51
C GLU A 62 -15.03 12.42 1.31
N ASP A 63 -15.19 11.19 1.80
CA ASP A 63 -14.12 10.48 2.52
C ASP A 63 -12.92 10.23 1.61
N PHE A 64 -13.17 9.80 0.36
CA PHE A 64 -12.09 9.63 -0.61
C PHE A 64 -11.42 10.97 -0.98
N ARG A 65 -12.17 12.07 -1.03
CA ARG A 65 -11.59 13.42 -1.22
C ARG A 65 -10.64 13.77 -0.08
N LEU A 66 -11.01 13.44 1.16
CA LEU A 66 -10.17 13.67 2.34
C LEU A 66 -8.94 12.75 2.35
N ILE A 67 -9.08 11.47 1.99
CA ILE A 67 -7.95 10.53 1.87
C ILE A 67 -6.92 11.01 0.84
N GLN A 68 -7.38 11.46 -0.33
CA GLN A 68 -6.51 12.02 -1.37
C GLN A 68 -5.79 13.30 -0.94
N GLY A 69 -6.40 14.07 -0.04
CA GLY A 69 -5.84 15.31 0.51
C GLY A 69 -5.08 15.14 1.83
N ASP A 70 -4.85 13.91 2.30
CA ASP A 70 -4.19 13.66 3.59
C ASP A 70 -2.71 14.10 3.54
N ILE A 71 -2.32 14.90 4.53
CA ILE A 71 -0.96 15.44 4.68
C ILE A 71 -0.29 14.93 5.98
N TYR A 72 -0.80 13.85 6.57
CA TYR A 72 -0.33 13.36 7.86
C TYR A 72 1.07 12.73 7.73
N SER A 73 1.98 13.10 8.64
CA SER A 73 3.34 12.56 8.66
C SER A 73 3.50 11.49 9.75
N ILE A 74 3.46 10.22 9.36
CA ILE A 74 3.80 9.08 10.23
C ILE A 74 5.22 9.22 10.82
N PRO A 75 6.28 9.47 10.02
CA PRO A 75 7.62 9.65 10.59
C PRO A 75 7.69 10.87 11.54
N GLY A 76 6.94 11.94 11.26
CA GLY A 76 6.84 13.08 12.17
C GLY A 76 6.17 12.73 13.51
N ARG A 77 5.11 11.92 13.48
CA ARG A 77 4.46 11.37 14.69
C ARG A 77 5.42 10.52 15.51
N GLU A 78 6.18 9.65 14.86
CA GLU A 78 7.12 8.75 15.52
C GLU A 78 8.27 9.53 16.17
N LEU A 79 8.85 10.49 15.44
CA LEU A 79 9.88 11.38 15.98
C LEU A 79 9.40 12.13 17.23
N ALA A 80 8.17 12.65 17.23
CA ALA A 80 7.61 13.41 18.34
C ALA A 80 7.30 12.58 19.61
N ARG A 81 7.33 11.25 19.52
CA ARG A 81 7.13 10.34 20.66
C ARG A 81 8.43 10.02 21.41
N HIS A 82 9.57 10.42 20.87
CA HIS A 82 10.89 10.30 21.48
C HIS A 82 11.26 11.58 22.23
#